data_AF-A0A3A0FBR1-F1
#
_entry.id   AF-A0A3A0FBR1-F1
#
_cell.length_a   1.000
_cell.length_b   1.000
_cell.length_c   1.000
_cell.angle_alpha   90.00
_cell.angle_beta   90.00
_cell.angle_gamma   90.00
#
_symmetry.space_group_name_H-M   'P 1'
#
loop_
_entity.id
_entity.type
_entity.pdbx_description
1 polymer ?
#
loop_
_entity_poly.entity_id
_entity_poly.type
_entity_poly.pdbx_seq_one_letter_code
_entity_poly.pdbx_strand_id
1 'polypeptide(L)'
;MRKRPVTSVSKQAAAAIGQCLVMSRWLTALSDYGVIVGQALLTHSDLKDRVSYLNIRDTLSYLLENGVVPIVNENDTVSIQRSRLGNNDRLAAELSGLIFSPLLIFLTQTNGIYTSDPAIDPKAERISSLLDTTDLGRSQSEGISQFGTGGVKTKIEAIQIAQEHGVASVVACGYDPQVLLSIIEGKDIGTFVGASSKPSIGARKRWISATLRPSGSVIIDRGAARALRLGSSL
;
A
#
# COMPACT_ATOMS: atom_id res chain seq x y z
N MET A 1 16.34 -5.36 -24.00
CA MET A 1 16.93 -6.59 -23.41
C MET A 1 16.02 -7.78 -23.72
N ARG A 2 16.54 -8.92 -24.22
CA ARG A 2 15.72 -10.09 -24.65
C ARG A 2 15.49 -11.16 -23.56
N LYS A 3 16.18 -11.09 -22.41
CA LYS A 3 16.04 -12.03 -21.28
C LYS A 3 15.92 -11.24 -19.97
N ARG A 4 15.20 -11.79 -18.98
CA ARG A 4 15.04 -11.18 -17.65
C ARG A 4 16.42 -11.04 -16.97
N PRO A 5 16.79 -9.85 -16.48
CA PRO A 5 18.10 -9.64 -15.86
C PRO A 5 18.23 -10.44 -14.56
N VAL A 6 19.42 -10.98 -14.30
CA VAL A 6 19.67 -11.92 -13.19
C VAL A 6 20.42 -11.26 -12.04
N THR A 7 21.44 -10.45 -12.35
CA THR A 7 22.24 -9.73 -11.34
C THR A 7 21.51 -8.49 -10.83
N SER A 8 21.83 -8.04 -9.61
CA SER A 8 21.27 -6.80 -9.05
C SER A 8 21.51 -5.60 -9.97
N VAL A 9 22.76 -5.40 -10.40
CA VAL A 9 23.15 -4.30 -11.31
C VAL A 9 22.37 -4.36 -12.63
N SER A 10 22.23 -5.54 -13.24
CA SER A 10 21.47 -5.66 -14.49
C SER A 10 19.97 -5.41 -14.31
N LYS A 11 19.40 -5.73 -13.15
CA LYS A 11 18.02 -5.39 -12.80
C LYS A 11 17.84 -3.90 -12.57
N GLN A 12 18.78 -3.24 -11.87
CA GLN A 12 18.77 -1.79 -11.66
C GLN A 12 18.89 -1.03 -12.98
N ALA A 13 19.80 -1.46 -13.87
CA ALA A 13 19.92 -0.88 -15.21
C ALA A 13 18.63 -1.06 -16.03
N ALA A 14 18.01 -2.24 -15.97
CA ALA A 14 16.72 -2.47 -16.64
C ALA A 14 15.59 -1.61 -16.03
N ALA A 15 15.56 -1.42 -14.72
CA ALA A 15 14.60 -0.55 -14.05
C ALA A 15 14.79 0.92 -14.43
N ALA A 16 16.03 1.41 -14.48
CA ALA A 16 16.34 2.77 -14.92
C ALA A 16 15.85 3.04 -16.35
N ILE A 17 16.09 2.11 -17.28
CA ILE A 17 15.59 2.22 -18.66
C ILE A 17 14.06 2.10 -18.70
N GLY A 18 13.50 1.12 -17.99
CA GLY A 18 12.07 0.84 -17.96
C GLY A 18 11.25 1.98 -17.36
N GLN A 19 11.78 2.68 -16.36
CA GLN A 19 11.11 3.77 -15.68
C GLN A 19 10.85 4.95 -16.63
N CYS A 20 11.79 5.26 -17.52
CA CYS A 20 11.57 6.27 -18.57
C CYS A 20 10.40 5.90 -19.49
N LEU A 21 10.31 4.62 -19.86
CA LEU A 21 9.23 4.11 -20.72
C LEU A 21 7.87 4.14 -20.01
N VAL A 22 7.81 3.71 -18.75
CA VAL A 22 6.59 3.73 -17.94
C VAL A 22 6.05 5.16 -17.80
N MET A 23 6.92 6.12 -17.49
CA MET A 23 6.49 7.53 -17.42
C MET A 23 6.01 8.07 -18.75
N SER A 24 6.69 7.75 -19.85
CA SER A 24 6.25 8.16 -21.18
C SER A 24 4.84 7.64 -21.50
N ARG A 25 4.51 6.41 -21.07
CA ARG A 25 3.15 5.85 -21.22
C ARG A 25 2.11 6.58 -20.40
N TRP A 26 2.41 6.89 -19.14
CA TRP A 26 1.49 7.67 -18.29
C TRP A 26 1.27 9.08 -18.83
N LEU A 27 2.34 9.75 -19.23
CA LEU A 27 2.26 11.08 -19.84
C LEU A 27 1.37 11.08 -21.09
N THR A 28 1.57 10.10 -21.99
CA THR A 28 0.77 9.98 -23.22
C THR A 28 -0.70 9.64 -22.92
N ALA A 29 -0.96 8.72 -21.99
CA ALA A 29 -2.31 8.28 -21.68
C ALA A 29 -3.15 9.39 -21.02
N LEU A 30 -2.51 10.27 -20.25
CA LEU A 30 -3.18 11.34 -19.51
C LEU A 30 -3.15 12.69 -20.23
N SER A 31 -2.25 12.88 -21.20
CA SER A 31 -2.19 14.12 -22.00
C SER A 31 -3.46 14.37 -22.80
N ASP A 32 -4.09 13.31 -23.31
CA ASP A 32 -5.34 13.41 -24.07
C ASP A 32 -6.50 13.98 -23.24
N TYR A 33 -6.39 13.91 -21.91
CA TYR A 33 -7.35 14.43 -20.95
C TYR A 33 -6.91 15.76 -20.31
N GLY A 34 -5.81 16.36 -20.79
CA GLY A 34 -5.25 17.59 -20.22
C GLY A 34 -4.69 17.43 -18.80
N VAL A 35 -4.43 16.19 -18.36
CA VAL A 35 -3.94 15.89 -17.01
C VAL A 35 -2.41 15.88 -17.01
N ILE A 36 -1.83 16.72 -16.16
CA ILE A 36 -0.37 16.76 -15.95
C ILE A 36 0.02 15.66 -14.96
N VAL A 37 1.15 14.99 -15.22
CA VAL A 37 1.71 13.97 -14.33
C VAL A 37 3.01 14.45 -13.68
N GLY A 38 3.23 14.07 -12.42
CA GLY A 38 4.48 14.31 -11.69
C GLY A 38 5.10 12.99 -11.25
N GLN A 39 6.40 12.78 -11.49
CA GLN A 39 7.08 11.56 -11.05
C GLN A 39 7.60 11.69 -9.62
N ALA A 40 7.39 10.66 -8.79
CA ALA A 40 8.09 10.49 -7.52
C ALA A 40 8.72 9.09 -7.43
N LEU A 41 10.03 9.03 -7.20
CA LEU A 41 10.78 7.78 -7.01
C LEU A 41 11.23 7.68 -5.57
N LEU A 42 10.73 6.69 -4.85
CA LEU A 42 10.91 6.57 -3.40
C LEU A 42 11.58 5.25 -3.04
N THR A 43 12.31 5.22 -1.93
CA THR A 43 12.77 3.98 -1.28
C THR A 43 12.03 3.76 0.03
N HIS A 44 12.01 2.53 0.52
CA HIS A 44 11.53 2.26 1.87
C HIS A 44 12.26 3.03 2.98
N SER A 45 13.52 3.43 2.75
CA SER A 45 14.29 4.21 3.70
C SER A 45 13.75 5.64 3.79
N ASP A 46 13.28 6.20 2.69
CA ASP A 46 12.72 7.56 2.65
C ASP A 46 11.43 7.66 3.45
N LEU A 47 10.63 6.59 3.48
CA LEU A 47 9.44 6.50 4.33
C LEU A 47 9.78 6.29 5.80
N LYS A 48 11.00 5.86 6.15
CA LYS A 48 11.45 5.65 7.53
C LYS A 48 12.06 6.88 8.17
N ASP A 49 12.68 7.73 7.37
CA ASP A 49 13.22 8.99 7.83
C ASP A 49 12.11 10.04 7.99
N ARG A 50 12.08 10.74 9.12
CA ARG A 50 11.01 11.71 9.44
C ARG A 50 11.01 12.89 8.48
N VAL A 51 12.19 13.38 8.11
CA VAL A 51 12.34 14.58 7.28
C VAL A 51 11.92 14.24 5.86
N SER A 52 12.46 13.16 5.30
CA SER A 52 12.05 12.65 3.99
C SER A 52 10.56 12.34 3.94
N TYR A 53 10.00 11.69 4.97
CA TYR A 53 8.57 11.40 5.07
C TYR A 53 7.70 12.67 4.96
N LEU A 54 8.03 13.75 5.70
CA LEU A 54 7.29 15.01 5.63
C LEU A 54 7.46 15.69 4.27
N ASN A 55 8.67 15.69 3.71
CA ASN A 55 8.93 16.26 2.39
C ASN A 55 8.14 15.55 1.30
N ILE A 56 8.06 14.21 1.35
CA ILE A 56 7.26 13.40 0.41
C ILE A 56 5.78 13.79 0.53
N ARG A 57 5.25 13.86 1.76
CA ARG A 57 3.87 14.27 2.00
C ARG A 57 3.57 15.63 1.41
N ASP A 58 4.38 16.62 1.74
CA ASP A 58 4.13 18.00 1.34
C ASP A 58 4.24 18.14 -0.18
N THR A 59 5.21 17.45 -0.81
CA THR A 59 5.36 17.42 -2.27
C THR A 59 4.17 16.77 -2.96
N LEU A 60 3.75 15.58 -2.52
CA LEU A 60 2.63 14.86 -3.14
C LEU A 60 1.31 15.61 -2.94
N SER A 61 1.10 16.20 -1.77
CA SER A 61 -0.10 17.00 -1.48
C SER A 61 -0.14 18.24 -2.37
N TYR A 62 0.98 18.96 -2.51
CA TYR A 62 1.07 20.13 -3.38
C TYR A 62 0.80 19.79 -4.86
N LEU A 63 1.30 18.66 -5.35
CA LEU A 63 0.99 18.20 -6.72
C LEU A 63 -0.52 18.00 -6.91
N LEU A 64 -1.16 17.27 -5.99
CA LEU A 64 -2.59 16.98 -6.04
C LEU A 64 -3.44 18.26 -5.95
N GLU A 65 -3.08 19.19 -5.06
CA GLU A 65 -3.74 20.49 -4.90
C GLU A 65 -3.67 21.36 -6.16
N ASN A 66 -2.65 21.16 -7.00
CA ASN A 66 -2.46 21.85 -8.27
C ASN A 66 -2.95 21.06 -9.48
N GLY A 67 -3.75 20.01 -9.28
CA GLY A 67 -4.33 19.21 -10.36
C GLY A 67 -3.32 18.32 -11.10
N VAL A 68 -2.14 18.09 -10.52
CA VAL A 68 -1.13 17.18 -11.06
C VAL A 68 -1.32 15.79 -10.46
N VAL A 69 -1.34 14.74 -11.29
CA VAL A 69 -1.44 13.35 -10.85
C VAL A 69 -0.04 12.79 -10.55
N PRO A 70 0.29 12.46 -9.29
CA PRO A 70 1.57 11.86 -8.96
C PRO A 70 1.64 10.40 -9.41
N ILE A 71 2.68 10.05 -10.17
CA ILE A 71 3.03 8.68 -10.53
C ILE A 71 4.20 8.26 -9.64
N VAL A 72 3.90 7.45 -8.62
CA VAL A 72 4.87 7.02 -7.62
C VAL A 72 5.37 5.61 -7.91
N ASN A 73 6.68 5.40 -7.85
CA ASN A 73 7.27 4.06 -7.95
C ASN A 73 8.48 3.92 -7.02
N GLU A 74 8.90 2.68 -6.78
CA GLU A 74 10.15 2.44 -6.06
C GLU A 74 11.37 2.91 -6.88
N ASN A 75 12.35 3.52 -6.22
CA ASN A 75 13.62 3.90 -6.81
C ASN A 75 14.58 2.71 -6.85
N ASP A 76 14.32 1.76 -7.75
CA ASP A 76 15.09 0.52 -7.92
C ASP A 76 16.58 0.77 -8.18
N THR A 77 16.94 1.89 -8.82
CA THR A 77 18.33 2.22 -9.18
C THR A 77 19.23 2.38 -7.96
N VAL A 78 18.68 2.84 -6.83
CA VAL A 78 19.43 3.08 -5.60
C VAL A 78 18.99 2.16 -4.44
N SER A 79 17.92 1.37 -4.63
CA SER A 79 17.47 0.43 -3.62
C SER A 79 18.42 -0.77 -3.51
N ILE A 80 18.80 -1.13 -2.28
CA ILE A 80 19.57 -2.34 -2.02
C ILE A 80 18.62 -3.53 -2.17
N GLN A 81 18.72 -4.27 -3.28
CA GLN A 81 17.85 -5.40 -3.59
C GLN A 81 17.95 -6.52 -2.53
N ARG A 82 17.06 -6.47 -1.54
CA ARG A 82 16.65 -7.62 -0.73
C ARG A 82 15.27 -8.05 -1.22
N SER A 83 15.22 -8.64 -2.41
CA SER A 83 14.03 -9.22 -3.11
C SER A 83 12.70 -9.23 -2.33
N ARG A 84 11.61 -8.72 -2.95
CA ARG A 84 10.33 -9.47 -3.12
C ARG A 84 9.27 -8.69 -3.93
N LEU A 85 8.47 -9.46 -4.68
CA LEU A 85 7.12 -9.06 -5.13
C LEU A 85 6.30 -8.50 -3.95
N GLY A 86 5.49 -7.48 -4.18
CA GLY A 86 4.65 -6.86 -3.14
C GLY A 86 5.21 -5.59 -2.50
N ASN A 87 6.37 -5.09 -2.96
CA ASN A 87 6.93 -3.83 -2.47
C ASN A 87 5.98 -2.65 -2.74
N ASN A 88 5.48 -2.53 -3.97
CA ASN A 88 4.58 -1.45 -4.33
C ASN A 88 3.23 -1.53 -3.59
N ASP A 89 2.75 -2.71 -3.19
CA ASP A 89 1.55 -2.83 -2.36
C ASP A 89 1.78 -2.16 -1.00
N ARG A 90 2.90 -2.48 -0.34
CA ARG A 90 3.28 -1.86 0.94
C ARG A 90 3.55 -0.36 0.78
N LEU A 91 4.28 0.04 -0.25
CA LEU A 91 4.56 1.45 -0.56
C LEU A 91 3.25 2.23 -0.72
N ALA A 92 2.27 1.69 -1.47
CA ALA A 92 0.97 2.32 -1.66
C ALA A 92 0.18 2.42 -0.34
N ALA A 93 0.23 1.39 0.51
CA ALA A 93 -0.41 1.44 1.83
C ALA A 93 0.19 2.49 2.77
N GLU A 94 1.52 2.58 2.85
CA GLU A 94 2.21 3.60 3.64
C GLU A 94 1.92 5.01 3.11
N LEU A 95 1.95 5.19 1.78
CA LEU A 95 1.64 6.46 1.13
C LEU A 95 0.20 6.88 1.33
N SER A 96 -0.76 5.94 1.27
CA SER A 96 -2.18 6.24 1.43
C SER A 96 -2.47 6.87 2.79
N GLY A 97 -1.83 6.38 3.86
CA GLY A 97 -1.91 6.99 5.19
C GLY A 97 -1.18 8.32 5.30
N LEU A 98 -0.08 8.47 4.57
CA LEU A 98 0.75 9.68 4.54
C LEU A 98 0.01 10.86 3.88
N ILE A 99 -0.70 10.63 2.77
CA ILE A 99 -1.49 11.67 2.06
C ILE A 99 -2.95 11.74 2.52
N PHE A 100 -3.33 11.02 3.58
CA PHE A 100 -4.71 10.95 4.10
C PHE A 100 -5.75 10.54 3.04
N SER A 101 -5.42 9.57 2.19
CA SER A 101 -6.37 9.05 1.21
C SER A 101 -7.53 8.33 1.92
N PRO A 102 -8.79 8.56 1.53
CA PRO A 102 -9.92 7.81 2.08
C PRO A 102 -9.96 6.36 1.60
N LEU A 103 -9.36 6.07 0.44
CA LEU A 103 -9.46 4.78 -0.24
C LEU A 103 -8.14 4.41 -0.92
N LEU A 104 -7.76 3.14 -0.82
CA LEU A 104 -6.66 2.52 -1.55
C LEU A 104 -7.18 1.41 -2.46
N ILE A 105 -6.95 1.51 -3.76
CA ILE A 105 -7.41 0.52 -4.73
C ILE A 105 -6.25 -0.32 -5.24
N PHE A 106 -6.31 -1.63 -5.02
CA PHE A 106 -5.39 -2.61 -5.59
C PHE A 106 -6.02 -3.23 -6.84
N LEU A 107 -5.47 -2.90 -8.01
CA LEU A 107 -5.83 -3.54 -9.27
C LEU A 107 -4.97 -4.78 -9.50
N THR A 108 -5.61 -5.93 -9.64
CA THR A 108 -4.96 -7.24 -9.72
C THR A 108 -5.50 -8.06 -10.90
N GLN A 109 -4.97 -9.28 -11.09
CA GLN A 109 -5.50 -10.19 -12.11
C GLN A 109 -6.80 -10.88 -11.68
N THR A 110 -7.05 -10.99 -10.37
CA THR A 110 -8.25 -11.63 -9.81
C THR A 110 -9.26 -10.58 -9.37
N ASN A 111 -10.54 -10.93 -9.41
CA ASN A 111 -11.63 -10.05 -9.00
C ASN A 111 -11.86 -10.10 -7.48
N GLY A 112 -10.86 -9.70 -6.69
CA GLY A 112 -10.93 -9.64 -5.24
C GLY A 112 -10.19 -10.76 -4.51
N ILE A 113 -10.51 -10.88 -3.23
CA ILE A 113 -10.05 -11.89 -2.29
C ILE A 113 -11.10 -12.99 -2.23
N TYR A 114 -10.65 -14.24 -2.32
CA TYR A 114 -11.52 -15.42 -2.32
C TYR A 114 -11.36 -16.20 -1.02
N THR A 115 -12.35 -17.02 -0.69
CA THR A 115 -12.26 -17.95 0.44
C THR A 115 -11.09 -18.93 0.25
N SER A 116 -10.89 -19.46 -0.95
CA SER A 116 -9.77 -20.33 -1.33
C SER A 116 -9.22 -19.94 -2.71
N ASP A 117 -8.16 -20.59 -3.20
CA ASP A 117 -7.65 -20.31 -4.55
C ASP A 117 -8.66 -20.80 -5.61
N PRO A 118 -9.31 -19.89 -6.38
CA PRO A 118 -10.33 -20.28 -7.35
C PRO A 118 -9.80 -21.08 -8.53
N ALA A 119 -8.48 -21.11 -8.75
CA ALA A 119 -7.86 -21.97 -9.76
C ALA A 119 -7.78 -23.44 -9.31
N ILE A 120 -7.89 -23.70 -8.01
CA ILE A 120 -7.72 -25.03 -7.39
C ILE A 120 -9.05 -25.53 -6.83
N ASP A 121 -9.80 -24.65 -6.17
CA ASP A 121 -11.06 -24.96 -5.50
C ASP A 121 -12.25 -24.36 -6.27
N PRO A 122 -13.09 -25.18 -6.91
CA PRO A 122 -14.28 -24.68 -7.62
C PRO A 122 -15.36 -24.13 -6.68
N LYS A 123 -15.25 -24.35 -5.36
CA LYS A 123 -16.12 -23.75 -4.34
C LYS A 123 -15.58 -22.43 -3.78
N ALA A 124 -14.48 -21.92 -4.32
CA ALA A 124 -13.94 -20.63 -3.92
C ALA A 124 -14.95 -19.51 -4.21
N GLU A 125 -15.37 -18.80 -3.17
CA GLU A 125 -16.29 -17.69 -3.28
C GLU A 125 -15.54 -16.37 -3.07
N ARG A 126 -15.85 -15.36 -3.88
CA ARG A 126 -15.33 -14.00 -3.70
C ARG A 126 -15.94 -13.41 -2.45
N ILE A 127 -15.10 -12.91 -1.56
CA ILE A 127 -15.52 -12.14 -0.40
C ILE A 127 -15.91 -10.74 -0.87
N SER A 128 -17.17 -10.34 -0.72
CA SER A 128 -17.66 -9.03 -1.16
C SER A 128 -17.12 -7.90 -0.28
N SER A 129 -17.22 -8.06 1.04
CA SER A 129 -16.78 -7.04 2.00
C SER A 129 -16.25 -7.63 3.30
N LEU A 130 -15.27 -6.96 3.90
CA LEU A 130 -14.72 -7.25 5.22
C LEU A 130 -14.67 -5.97 6.05
N LEU A 131 -15.04 -6.04 7.33
CA LEU A 131 -14.90 -4.91 8.24
C LEU A 131 -13.45 -4.76 8.72
N ASP A 132 -12.80 -5.89 9.04
CA ASP A 132 -11.43 -5.93 9.54
C ASP A 132 -10.69 -7.13 8.91
N THR A 133 -9.41 -6.98 8.59
CA THR A 133 -8.57 -8.08 8.09
C THR A 133 -8.31 -9.17 9.14
N THR A 134 -8.63 -8.95 10.41
CA THR A 134 -8.67 -10.01 11.44
C THR A 134 -9.65 -11.14 11.09
N ASP A 135 -10.72 -10.84 10.34
CA ASP A 135 -11.65 -11.85 9.83
C ASP A 135 -10.97 -12.77 8.79
N LEU A 136 -9.99 -12.26 8.03
CA LEU A 136 -9.14 -13.06 7.13
C LEU A 136 -8.14 -13.94 7.91
N GLY A 137 -7.65 -13.46 9.06
CA GLY A 137 -6.73 -14.20 9.92
C GLY A 137 -7.37 -15.39 10.62
N ARG A 138 -8.63 -15.25 11.09
CA ARG A 138 -9.41 -16.36 11.67
C ARG A 138 -9.71 -17.45 10.65
N SER A 139 -10.00 -17.05 9.41
CA SER A 139 -10.18 -17.96 8.28
C SER A 139 -8.96 -18.86 8.05
N GLN A 140 -7.73 -18.32 8.17
CA GLN A 140 -6.49 -19.11 8.06
C GLN A 140 -6.31 -20.14 9.19
N SER A 141 -6.82 -19.87 10.41
CA SER A 141 -6.76 -20.82 11.53
C SER A 141 -7.81 -21.93 11.47
N GLU A 142 -8.90 -21.74 10.71
CA GLU A 142 -9.99 -22.70 10.55
C GLU A 142 -9.84 -23.63 9.34
N GLY A 143 -8.64 -23.73 8.77
CA GLY A 143 -8.35 -24.67 7.68
C GLY A 143 -8.80 -24.21 6.30
N ILE A 144 -9.20 -22.94 6.16
CA ILE A 144 -9.39 -22.32 4.85
C ILE A 144 -8.00 -22.16 4.22
N SER A 145 -7.81 -22.94 3.15
CA SER A 145 -6.53 -23.32 2.54
C SER A 145 -5.56 -22.16 2.31
N GLN A 146 -4.27 -22.47 2.48
CA GLN A 146 -3.09 -21.72 2.05
C GLN A 146 -3.39 -20.75 0.89
N PHE A 147 -3.54 -19.46 1.20
CA PHE A 147 -3.59 -18.40 0.20
C PHE A 147 -2.32 -18.50 -0.68
N GLY A 148 -2.52 -19.01 -1.90
CA GLY A 148 -1.47 -19.36 -2.84
C GLY A 148 -0.62 -18.16 -3.26
N THR A 149 0.69 -18.40 -3.36
CA THR A 149 1.76 -17.48 -3.81
C THR A 149 1.88 -16.15 -3.03
N GLY A 150 3.12 -15.67 -2.86
CA GLY A 150 3.42 -14.53 -1.99
C GLY A 150 2.65 -13.23 -2.28
N GLY A 151 2.00 -13.10 -3.44
CA GLY A 151 1.24 -11.90 -3.84
C GLY A 151 -0.04 -11.64 -3.04
N VAL A 152 -0.80 -12.68 -2.64
CA VAL A 152 -2.01 -12.47 -1.82
C VAL A 152 -1.60 -12.09 -0.39
N LYS A 153 -0.59 -12.77 0.16
CA LYS A 153 -0.07 -12.46 1.51
C LYS A 153 0.42 -11.01 1.62
N THR A 154 1.23 -10.54 0.67
CA THR A 154 1.73 -9.15 0.69
C THR A 154 0.60 -8.13 0.55
N LYS A 155 -0.47 -8.48 -0.17
CA LYS A 155 -1.64 -7.62 -0.33
C LYS A 155 -2.45 -7.53 0.96
N ILE A 156 -2.66 -8.64 1.67
CA ILE A 156 -3.29 -8.63 2.99
C ILE A 156 -2.46 -7.78 3.97
N GLU A 157 -1.14 -7.94 3.98
CA GLU A 157 -0.23 -7.11 4.81
C GLU A 157 -0.36 -5.62 4.46
N ALA A 158 -0.47 -5.26 3.18
CA ALA A 158 -0.67 -3.88 2.76
C ALA A 158 -2.04 -3.34 3.17
N ILE A 159 -3.11 -4.13 3.06
CA ILE A 159 -4.45 -3.75 3.51
C ILE A 159 -4.46 -3.52 5.02
N GLN A 160 -3.76 -4.36 5.79
CA GLN A 160 -3.59 -4.16 7.24
C GLN A 160 -2.95 -2.81 7.56
N ILE A 161 -1.86 -2.46 6.87
CA ILE A 161 -1.20 -1.15 7.01
C ILE A 161 -2.16 -0.01 6.66
N ALA A 162 -2.92 -0.13 5.57
CA ALA A 162 -3.92 0.87 5.19
C ALA A 162 -5.01 1.03 6.27
N GLN A 163 -5.53 -0.07 6.81
CA GLN A 163 -6.51 -0.06 7.89
C GLN A 163 -5.98 0.60 9.16
N GLU A 164 -4.73 0.32 9.56
CA GLU A 164 -4.06 0.97 10.69
C GLU A 164 -3.93 2.49 10.49
N HIS A 165 -3.81 2.93 9.24
CA HIS A 165 -3.84 4.33 8.87
C HIS A 165 -5.25 4.93 8.76
N GLY A 166 -6.31 4.14 8.92
CA GLY A 166 -7.69 4.57 8.78
C GLY A 166 -8.15 4.69 7.33
N VAL A 167 -7.48 3.99 6.41
CA VAL A 167 -7.75 3.99 4.97
C VAL A 167 -8.52 2.72 4.60
N ALA A 168 -9.67 2.88 3.94
CA ALA A 168 -10.39 1.74 3.38
C ALA A 168 -9.65 1.20 2.14
N SER A 169 -9.81 -0.07 1.81
CA SER A 169 -9.16 -0.68 0.65
C SER A 169 -10.14 -1.42 -0.24
N VAL A 170 -9.85 -1.48 -1.54
CA VAL A 170 -10.56 -2.34 -2.50
C VAL A 170 -9.56 -3.17 -3.28
N VAL A 171 -9.79 -4.47 -3.39
CA VAL A 171 -9.04 -5.36 -4.29
C VAL A 171 -9.94 -5.73 -5.46
N ALA A 172 -9.59 -5.36 -6.69
CA ALA A 172 -10.43 -5.62 -7.86
C ALA A 172 -9.61 -6.04 -9.08
N CYS A 173 -10.29 -6.55 -10.11
CA CYS A 173 -9.66 -6.93 -11.36
C CYS A 173 -9.29 -5.68 -12.19
N GLY A 174 -8.02 -5.51 -12.52
CA GLY A 174 -7.53 -4.38 -13.31
C GLY A 174 -7.77 -4.49 -14.82
N TYR A 175 -8.29 -5.62 -15.31
CA TYR A 175 -8.57 -5.82 -16.73
C TYR A 175 -9.92 -5.26 -17.19
N ASP A 176 -10.82 -4.93 -16.26
CA ASP A 176 -12.10 -4.27 -16.56
C ASP A 176 -11.87 -2.75 -16.72
N PRO A 177 -12.10 -2.16 -17.92
CA PRO A 177 -11.93 -0.72 -18.14
C PRO A 177 -12.84 0.16 -17.27
N GLN A 178 -13.95 -0.38 -16.76
CA GLN A 178 -14.93 0.34 -15.94
C GLN A 178 -14.73 0.10 -14.44
N VAL A 179 -13.67 -0.61 -14.03
CA VAL A 179 -13.47 -1.03 -12.63
C VAL A 179 -13.42 0.17 -11.69
N LEU A 180 -12.67 1.22 -12.01
CA LEU A 180 -12.53 2.38 -11.13
C LEU A 180 -13.84 3.14 -10.95
N LEU A 181 -14.59 3.35 -12.04
CA LEU A 181 -15.91 3.99 -11.99
C LEU A 181 -16.88 3.16 -11.17
N SER A 182 -16.89 1.84 -11.38
CA SER A 182 -17.76 0.92 -10.66
C SER A 182 -17.45 0.88 -9.16
N ILE A 183 -16.18 0.99 -8.77
CA ILE A 183 -15.77 1.09 -7.35
C ILE A 183 -16.31 2.39 -6.75
N ILE A 184 -16.14 3.52 -7.45
CA ILE A 184 -16.57 4.84 -6.98
C ILE A 184 -18.10 4.91 -6.85
N GLU A 185 -18.83 4.26 -7.76
CA GLU A 185 -20.29 4.13 -7.72
C GLU A 185 -20.80 3.19 -6.61
N GLY A 186 -19.90 2.49 -5.90
CA GLY A 186 -20.26 1.56 -4.82
C GLY A 186 -20.88 0.26 -5.30
N LYS A 187 -20.63 -0.14 -6.57
CA LYS A 187 -21.06 -1.45 -7.06
C LYS A 187 -20.34 -2.56 -6.31
N ASP A 188 -21.00 -3.70 -6.14
CA ASP A 188 -20.38 -4.90 -5.53
C ASP A 188 -19.40 -5.56 -6.51
N ILE A 189 -18.18 -5.02 -6.58
CA ILE A 189 -17.07 -5.54 -7.37
C ILE A 189 -15.81 -5.69 -6.52
N GLY A 190 -15.03 -6.74 -6.79
CA GLY A 190 -13.79 -7.01 -6.05
C GLY A 190 -14.02 -7.37 -4.58
N THR A 191 -13.20 -6.89 -3.67
CA THR A 191 -13.40 -7.05 -2.23
C THR A 191 -13.19 -5.71 -1.56
N PHE A 192 -14.22 -5.20 -0.91
CA PHE A 192 -14.12 -4.00 -0.08
C PHE A 192 -13.62 -4.37 1.32
N VAL A 193 -12.67 -3.60 1.84
CA VAL A 193 -12.17 -3.75 3.20
C VAL A 193 -12.31 -2.40 3.90
N GLY A 194 -13.12 -2.35 4.95
CA GLY A 194 -13.40 -1.13 5.71
C GLY A 194 -12.14 -0.56 6.38
N ALA A 195 -12.13 0.74 6.65
CA ALA A 195 -11.12 1.33 7.54
C ALA A 195 -11.31 0.81 8.97
N SER A 196 -10.23 0.76 9.78
CA SER A 196 -10.35 0.30 11.17
C SER A 196 -11.33 1.18 11.97
N SER A 197 -12.22 0.55 12.72
CA SER A 197 -13.20 1.21 13.61
C SER A 197 -12.56 1.80 14.88
N LYS A 198 -11.24 1.63 15.08
CA LYS A 198 -10.51 2.19 16.21
C LYS A 198 -10.38 3.71 16.05
N PRO A 199 -10.45 4.50 17.14
CA PRO A 199 -10.29 5.94 17.07
C PRO A 199 -9.01 6.31 16.32
N SER A 200 -9.11 7.21 15.33
CA SER A 200 -7.96 7.68 14.55
C SER A 200 -6.84 8.12 15.49
N ILE A 201 -5.80 7.30 15.59
CA ILE A 201 -4.54 7.65 16.24
C ILE A 201 -4.02 8.91 15.51
N GLY A 202 -3.78 10.01 16.23
CA GLY A 202 -3.29 11.25 15.58
C GLY A 202 -2.05 11.00 14.71
N ALA A 203 -1.89 11.74 13.61
CA ALA A 203 -0.88 11.49 12.56
C ALA A 203 0.54 11.23 13.10
N ARG A 204 0.94 11.91 14.18
CA ARG A 204 2.22 11.70 14.87
C ARG A 204 2.37 10.29 15.47
N LYS A 205 1.33 9.78 16.14
CA LYS A 205 1.35 8.45 16.76
C LYS A 205 1.25 7.35 15.69
N ARG A 206 0.58 7.59 14.55
CA ARG A 206 0.58 6.69 13.37
C ARG A 206 1.99 6.50 12.83
N TRP A 207 2.71 7.59 12.55
CA TRP A 207 4.10 7.54 12.11
C TRP A 207 5.01 6.81 13.11
N ILE A 208 4.83 7.05 14.42
CA ILE A 208 5.62 6.34 15.45
C ILE A 208 5.36 4.82 15.41
N SER A 209 4.10 4.41 15.22
CA SER A 209 3.70 2.99 15.25
C SER A 209 4.12 2.22 14.00
N ALA A 210 3.93 2.82 12.82
CA ALA A 210 4.14 2.13 11.54
C ALA A 210 5.62 2.06 11.14
N THR A 211 6.40 3.05 11.57
CA THR A 211 7.65 3.39 10.88
C THR A 211 8.90 3.27 11.76
N LEU A 212 8.81 3.58 13.06
CA LEU A 212 9.98 3.59 13.94
C LEU A 212 10.33 2.18 14.41
N ARG A 213 11.59 1.79 14.17
CA ARG A 213 12.24 0.74 14.97
C ARG A 213 12.87 1.39 16.19
N PRO A 214 12.59 0.92 17.43
CA PRO A 214 13.23 1.46 18.61
C PRO A 214 14.76 1.32 18.51
N SER A 215 15.48 2.44 18.57
CA SER A 215 16.95 2.44 18.65
C SER A 215 17.47 2.07 20.04
N GLY A 216 16.56 1.94 21.02
CA GLY A 216 16.86 1.66 22.41
C GLY A 216 15.57 1.63 23.24
N SER A 217 15.71 1.49 24.56
CA SER A 217 14.58 1.53 25.49
C SER A 217 14.95 2.35 26.73
N VAL A 218 13.95 2.95 27.36
CA VAL A 218 14.09 3.65 28.64
C VAL A 218 13.25 2.91 29.67
N ILE A 219 13.84 2.60 30.83
CA ILE A 219 13.13 2.04 31.97
C ILE A 219 12.57 3.22 32.79
N ILE A 220 11.27 3.20 33.04
CA ILE A 220 10.56 4.27 33.77
C ILE A 220 10.01 3.72 35.08
N ASP A 221 9.81 4.59 36.07
CA ASP A 221 9.17 4.21 37.32
C ASP A 221 7.65 3.99 37.17
N ARG A 222 7.03 3.48 38.24
CA ARG A 222 5.58 3.19 38.25
C ARG A 222 4.71 4.45 38.12
N GLY A 223 5.17 5.60 38.59
CA GLY A 223 4.47 6.88 38.50
C GLY A 223 4.43 7.38 37.06
N ALA A 224 5.59 7.41 36.40
CA ALA A 224 5.73 7.73 34.98
C ALA A 224 4.91 6.76 34.09
N ALA A 225 4.94 5.46 34.38
CA ALA A 225 4.11 4.49 33.66
C ALA A 225 2.61 4.75 33.79
N ARG A 226 2.15 5.19 34.97
CA ARG A 226 0.74 5.55 35.21
C ARG A 226 0.38 6.85 34.47
N ALA A 227 1.25 7.84 34.49
CA ALA A 227 1.07 9.12 33.80
C ALA A 227 0.94 8.92 32.27
N LEU A 228 1.83 8.11 31.67
CA LEU A 228 1.79 7.82 30.23
C LEU A 228 0.50 7.11 29.80
N ARG A 229 -0.01 6.17 30.60
CA ARG A 229 -1.28 5.47 30.32
C ARG A 229 -2.48 6.41 30.33
N LEU A 230 -2.40 7.52 31.07
CA LEU A 230 -3.42 8.56 31.13
C LEU A 230 -3.25 9.61 30.01
N GLY A 231 -2.23 9.47 29.16
CA GLY A 231 -1.96 10.38 28.03
C GLY A 231 -1.01 11.54 28.35
N SER A 232 -0.40 11.56 29.54
CA SER A 232 0.60 12.56 29.92
C SER A 232 1.96 12.29 29.28
N SER A 233 2.78 13.33 29.15
CA SER A 233 4.16 13.22 28.65
C SER A 233 5.08 12.56 29.68
N LEU A 234 6.16 11.93 29.18
CA LEU A 234 7.31 11.51 29.98
C LEU A 234 8.27 12.71 30.15
#